data_AF-A0A2J6III5-F1
#
_entry.id   AF-A0A2J6III5-F1
#
_cell.length_a   1.000
_cell.length_b   1.000
_cell.length_c   1.000
_cell.angle_alpha   90.00
_cell.angle_beta   90.00
_cell.angle_gamma   90.00
#
_symmetry.space_group_name_H-M   'P 1'
#
loop_
_entity.id
_entity.type
_entity.pdbx_description
1 polymer ?
#
loop_
_entity_poly.entity_id
_entity_poly.type
_entity_poly.pdbx_seq_one_letter_code
_entity_poly.pdbx_strand_id
1 'polypeptide(L)'
;MSHFYTEVKNGSLKIYIKDYRKKIHVAKVYITVKNLDGVSLVGSGDITLENTIKTNNFNIKIVGSGDLVAPLDAKNVQCTIAGSGDVKFSGVSGDLEVNVGGSGDTYAKDLKLNKCKISIAGSGEVSLSGSAVDLKVSVSGSGDTDASDLKAVNLMAKIAGSGDVKATVVEELSASIVGSGNVYYYGNPENKNVNIIGSGRAIQK
;
A
#
# COMPACT_ATOMS: atom_id res chain seq x y z
N MET A 1 -26.13 11.37 -24.51
CA MET A 1 -25.82 12.51 -23.61
C MET A 1 -24.69 12.09 -22.69
N SER A 2 -23.70 12.96 -22.47
CA SER A 2 -22.68 12.73 -21.44
C SER A 2 -23.36 12.50 -20.08
N HIS A 3 -23.00 11.41 -19.40
CA HIS A 3 -23.47 11.09 -18.04
C HIS A 3 -22.45 11.51 -16.95
N PHE A 4 -21.40 12.20 -17.36
CA PHE A 4 -20.33 12.67 -16.49
C PHE A 4 -20.58 14.10 -16.05
N TYR A 5 -20.40 14.31 -14.75
CA TYR A 5 -20.47 15.59 -14.09
C TYR A 5 -19.09 15.91 -13.53
N THR A 6 -18.69 17.17 -13.65
CA THR A 6 -17.46 17.67 -13.08
C THR A 6 -17.75 18.84 -12.16
N GLU A 7 -17.09 18.89 -11.02
CA GLU A 7 -17.22 19.96 -10.04
C GLU A 7 -15.87 20.18 -9.36
N VAL A 8 -15.45 21.43 -9.21
CA VAL A 8 -14.31 21.79 -8.36
C VAL A 8 -14.85 22.42 -7.08
N LYS A 9 -14.52 21.81 -5.93
CA LYS A 9 -14.90 22.33 -4.62
C LYS A 9 -13.78 22.12 -3.62
N ASN A 10 -13.41 23.18 -2.89
CA ASN A 10 -12.34 23.16 -1.88
C ASN A 10 -11.01 22.57 -2.40
N GLY A 11 -10.61 22.93 -3.64
CA GLY A 11 -9.38 22.44 -4.25
C GLY A 11 -9.43 21.00 -4.78
N SER A 12 -10.59 20.33 -4.69
CA SER A 12 -10.78 18.97 -5.22
C SER A 12 -11.64 19.00 -6.48
N LEU A 13 -11.13 18.46 -7.57
CA LEU A 13 -11.90 18.12 -8.77
C LEU A 13 -12.60 16.78 -8.56
N LYS A 14 -13.93 16.77 -8.67
CA LYS A 14 -14.76 15.58 -8.64
C LYS A 14 -15.27 15.29 -10.04
N ILE A 15 -15.11 14.06 -10.49
CA ILE A 15 -15.68 13.55 -11.74
C ILE A 15 -16.54 12.35 -11.37
N TYR A 16 -17.83 12.39 -11.70
CA TYR A 16 -18.78 11.39 -11.23
C TYR A 16 -19.98 11.22 -12.18
N ILE A 17 -20.74 10.15 -11.96
CA ILE A 17 -21.97 9.83 -12.69
C ILE A 17 -23.14 9.94 -11.70
N LYS A 18 -24.21 10.65 -12.06
CA LYS A 18 -25.40 10.78 -11.18
C LYS A 18 -26.34 9.58 -11.21
N ASP A 19 -26.46 8.90 -12.35
CA ASP A 19 -27.38 7.76 -12.54
C ASP A 19 -26.60 6.49 -12.90
N TYR A 20 -26.28 5.70 -11.87
CA TYR A 20 -25.48 4.47 -11.98
C TYR A 20 -26.14 3.35 -12.79
N ARG A 21 -27.43 3.48 -13.14
CA ARG A 21 -28.18 2.49 -13.93
C ARG A 21 -27.91 2.61 -15.43
N LYS A 22 -27.37 3.74 -15.88
CA LYS A 22 -27.08 3.94 -17.29
C LYS A 22 -25.76 3.28 -17.63
N LYS A 23 -25.81 2.33 -18.55
CA LYS A 23 -24.64 1.61 -19.06
C LYS A 23 -23.74 2.62 -19.79
N ILE A 24 -22.51 2.77 -19.31
CA ILE A 24 -21.46 3.50 -19.99
C ILE A 24 -20.57 2.46 -20.66
N HIS A 25 -20.36 2.60 -21.96
CA HIS A 25 -19.53 1.65 -22.71
C HIS A 25 -18.05 1.88 -22.40
N VAL A 26 -17.53 3.07 -22.69
CA VAL A 26 -16.15 3.48 -22.38
C VAL A 26 -16.16 4.98 -22.14
N ALA A 27 -15.45 5.43 -21.10
CA ALA A 27 -15.19 6.84 -20.86
C ALA A 27 -13.71 7.04 -20.54
N LYS A 28 -13.08 8.02 -21.18
CA LYS A 28 -11.71 8.44 -20.91
C LYS A 28 -11.73 9.91 -20.53
N VAL A 29 -11.04 10.25 -19.44
CA VAL A 29 -10.95 11.62 -18.95
C VAL A 29 -9.47 11.96 -18.80
N TYR A 30 -9.06 13.05 -19.44
CA TYR A 30 -7.70 13.58 -19.36
C TYR A 30 -7.75 14.87 -18.54
N ILE A 31 -6.85 14.99 -17.57
CA ILE A 31 -6.81 16.11 -16.63
C ILE A 31 -5.36 16.57 -16.52
N THR A 32 -5.15 17.88 -16.62
CA THR A 32 -3.86 18.51 -16.35
C THR A 32 -4.00 19.43 -15.16
N VAL A 33 -3.11 19.28 -14.18
CA VAL A 33 -3.05 20.11 -12.97
C VAL A 33 -1.62 20.53 -12.70
N LYS A 34 -1.44 21.67 -12.04
CA LYS A 34 -0.11 22.16 -11.65
C LYS A 34 0.45 21.41 -10.43
N ASN A 35 -0.41 21.18 -9.44
CA ASN A 35 -0.08 20.49 -8.20
C ASN A 35 -1.15 19.42 -7.96
N LEU A 36 -0.73 18.28 -7.40
CA LEU A 36 -1.63 17.19 -7.05
C LEU A 36 -1.13 16.54 -5.74
N ASP A 37 -1.98 16.60 -4.72
CA ASP A 37 -1.67 16.05 -3.39
C ASP A 37 -2.40 14.72 -3.11
N GLY A 38 -3.14 14.21 -4.09
CA GLY A 38 -3.77 12.90 -3.97
C GLY A 38 -4.83 12.60 -5.03
N VAL A 39 -5.23 11.34 -5.06
CA VAL A 39 -6.28 10.82 -5.95
C VAL A 39 -7.20 9.89 -5.16
N SER A 40 -8.49 9.93 -5.48
CA SER A 40 -9.47 9.00 -4.93
C SER A 40 -10.32 8.41 -6.05
N LEU A 41 -10.42 7.09 -6.06
CA LEU A 41 -11.27 6.33 -6.96
C LEU A 41 -12.37 5.64 -6.15
N VAL A 42 -13.60 5.72 -6.64
CA VAL A 42 -14.72 4.91 -6.15
C VAL A 42 -15.38 4.22 -7.34
N GLY A 43 -15.36 2.89 -7.36
CA GLY A 43 -15.88 2.07 -8.46
C GLY A 43 -14.82 1.16 -9.08
N SER A 44 -14.91 0.96 -10.40
CA SER A 44 -14.12 -0.02 -11.15
C SER A 44 -13.36 0.59 -12.34
N GLY A 45 -13.17 1.91 -12.35
CA GLY A 45 -12.38 2.58 -13.39
C GLY A 45 -10.94 2.76 -12.95
N ASP A 46 -10.01 3.01 -13.87
CA ASP A 46 -8.59 3.08 -13.55
C ASP A 46 -8.07 4.51 -13.60
N ILE A 47 -7.02 4.79 -12.81
CA ILE A 47 -6.30 6.06 -12.82
C ILE A 47 -4.85 5.81 -13.18
N THR A 48 -4.31 6.61 -14.09
CA THR A 48 -2.88 6.61 -14.42
C THR A 48 -2.36 8.04 -14.32
N LEU A 49 -1.30 8.24 -13.54
CA LEU A 49 -0.55 9.49 -13.53
C LEU A 49 0.59 9.34 -14.54
N GLU A 50 0.52 10.10 -15.63
CA GLU A 50 1.48 9.97 -16.74
C GLU A 50 2.87 10.52 -16.37
N ASN A 51 2.93 11.56 -15.52
CA ASN A 51 4.16 12.22 -15.11
C ASN A 51 4.47 11.96 -13.63
N THR A 52 5.75 12.01 -13.26
CA THR A 52 6.16 11.97 -11.86
C THR A 52 5.59 13.16 -11.09
N ILE A 53 4.80 12.88 -10.06
CA ILE A 53 4.22 13.90 -9.18
C ILE A 53 5.20 14.24 -8.06
N LYS A 54 5.64 15.49 -8.02
CA LYS A 54 6.48 16.04 -6.95
C LYS A 54 5.60 16.71 -5.89
N THR A 55 5.60 16.19 -4.67
CA THR A 55 4.85 16.80 -3.55
C THR A 55 5.42 16.38 -2.20
N ASN A 56 5.07 17.11 -1.14
CA ASN A 56 5.41 16.67 0.22
C ASN A 56 4.49 15.54 0.69
N ASN A 57 3.19 15.61 0.41
CA ASN A 57 2.22 14.63 0.90
C ASN A 57 1.35 14.18 -0.27
N PHE A 58 1.20 12.87 -0.45
CA PHE A 58 0.33 12.30 -1.46
C PHE A 58 -0.63 11.28 -0.86
N ASN A 59 -1.93 11.48 -1.05
CA ASN A 59 -2.95 10.56 -0.56
C ASN A 59 -3.57 9.75 -1.70
N ILE A 60 -3.51 8.42 -1.58
CA ILE A 60 -4.13 7.47 -2.50
C ILE A 60 -5.29 6.79 -1.80
N LYS A 61 -6.48 6.83 -2.42
CA LYS A 61 -7.65 6.10 -1.91
C LYS A 61 -8.40 5.37 -3.02
N ILE A 62 -8.41 4.04 -2.96
CA ILE A 62 -9.19 3.18 -3.85
C ILE A 62 -10.33 2.54 -3.06
N VAL A 63 -11.56 2.70 -3.54
CA VAL A 63 -12.74 1.99 -3.03
C VAL A 63 -13.42 1.28 -4.18
N GLY A 64 -13.47 -0.05 -4.14
CA GLY A 64 -13.96 -0.87 -5.26
C GLY A 64 -12.86 -1.71 -5.89
N SER A 65 -12.81 -1.77 -7.21
CA SER A 65 -12.01 -2.77 -7.96
C SER A 65 -11.19 -2.18 -9.10
N GLY A 66 -11.04 -0.86 -9.15
CA GLY A 66 -10.21 -0.23 -10.17
C GLY A 66 -8.81 0.09 -9.66
N ASP A 67 -7.89 0.29 -10.59
CA ASP A 67 -6.47 0.31 -10.31
C ASP A 67 -5.87 1.72 -10.38
N LEU A 68 -4.71 1.89 -9.76
CA LEU A 68 -3.92 3.11 -9.84
C LEU A 68 -2.45 2.84 -10.17
N VAL A 69 -1.92 3.60 -11.13
CA VAL A 69 -0.47 3.75 -11.35
C VAL A 69 -0.06 5.19 -11.08
N ALA A 70 0.86 5.40 -10.14
CA ALA A 70 1.29 6.70 -9.68
C ALA A 70 2.82 6.79 -9.52
N PRO A 71 3.58 7.26 -10.53
CA PRO A 71 4.97 7.62 -10.35
C PRO A 71 5.06 8.87 -9.45
N LEU A 72 5.71 8.77 -8.29
CA LEU A 72 5.85 9.88 -7.35
C LEU A 72 7.32 10.25 -7.10
N ASP A 73 7.51 11.46 -6.62
CA ASP A 73 8.68 11.96 -5.91
C ASP A 73 8.12 12.69 -4.68
N ALA A 74 7.76 11.89 -3.67
CA ALA A 74 7.01 12.32 -2.52
C ALA A 74 7.78 12.15 -1.21
N LYS A 75 7.51 13.00 -0.22
CA LYS A 75 8.02 12.77 1.14
C LYS A 75 7.15 11.75 1.87
N ASN A 76 5.85 12.01 1.97
CA ASN A 76 4.93 11.16 2.71
C ASN A 76 3.81 10.65 1.81
N VAL A 77 3.49 9.37 1.94
CA VAL A 77 2.38 8.75 1.21
C VAL A 77 1.48 7.99 2.17
N GLN A 78 0.18 8.23 2.03
CA GLN A 78 -0.86 7.37 2.62
C GLN A 78 -1.60 6.68 1.49
N CYS A 79 -1.59 5.35 1.47
CA CYS A 79 -2.31 4.53 0.51
C CYS A 79 -3.39 3.72 1.23
N THR A 80 -4.64 3.86 0.81
CA THR A 80 -5.77 3.10 1.34
C THR A 80 -6.49 2.39 0.21
N ILE A 81 -6.61 1.06 0.31
CA ILE A 81 -7.38 0.22 -0.59
C ILE A 81 -8.52 -0.40 0.23
N ALA A 82 -9.76 -0.19 -0.20
CA ALA A 82 -10.95 -0.84 0.35
C ALA A 82 -11.69 -1.55 -0.79
N GLY A 83 -11.39 -2.83 -0.99
CA GLY A 83 -11.92 -3.64 -2.08
C GLY A 83 -10.87 -4.55 -2.68
N SER A 84 -10.79 -4.59 -4.01
CA SER A 84 -10.00 -5.56 -4.79
C SER A 84 -9.18 -4.93 -5.91
N GLY A 85 -9.07 -3.59 -5.93
CA GLY A 85 -8.24 -2.88 -6.91
C GLY A 85 -6.80 -2.75 -6.45
N ASP A 86 -5.89 -2.62 -7.40
CA ASP A 86 -4.45 -2.64 -7.15
C ASP A 86 -3.84 -1.24 -7.26
N VAL A 87 -2.78 -1.00 -6.48
CA VAL A 87 -2.05 0.27 -6.52
C VAL A 87 -0.57 0.02 -6.77
N LYS A 88 -0.03 0.71 -7.77
CA LYS A 88 1.40 0.75 -8.08
C LYS A 88 1.93 2.18 -7.94
N PHE A 89 2.92 2.40 -7.09
CA PHE A 89 3.59 3.70 -6.98
C PHE A 89 5.09 3.58 -6.75
N SER A 90 5.81 4.69 -6.82
CA SER A 90 7.27 4.72 -6.61
C SER A 90 7.73 6.02 -5.99
N GLY A 91 8.97 6.06 -5.49
CA GLY A 91 9.67 7.31 -5.18
C GLY A 91 9.18 8.01 -3.91
N VAL A 92 9.07 7.28 -2.80
CA VAL A 92 8.73 7.84 -1.48
C VAL A 92 10.00 7.94 -0.63
N SER A 93 10.24 9.12 -0.04
CA SER A 93 11.51 9.44 0.65
C SER A 93 11.36 9.91 2.11
N GLY A 94 10.25 9.56 2.76
CA GLY A 94 9.91 9.95 4.13
C GLY A 94 9.05 8.87 4.80
N ASP A 95 7.79 9.16 5.09
CA ASP A 95 6.90 8.21 5.77
C ASP A 95 5.91 7.56 4.79
N LEU A 96 5.71 6.25 4.93
CA LEU A 96 4.74 5.50 4.14
C LEU A 96 3.75 4.79 5.06
N GLU A 97 2.46 5.02 4.84
CA GLU A 97 1.38 4.23 5.44
C GLU A 97 0.55 3.54 4.34
N VAL A 98 0.44 2.22 4.42
CA VAL A 98 -0.38 1.39 3.52
C VAL A 98 -1.45 0.68 4.35
N ASN A 99 -2.71 0.87 3.98
CA ASN A 99 -3.85 0.20 4.59
C ASN A 99 -4.64 -0.55 3.50
N VAL A 100 -4.67 -1.88 3.57
CA VAL A 100 -5.41 -2.74 2.65
C VAL A 100 -6.54 -3.41 3.42
N GLY A 101 -7.78 -3.07 3.06
CA GLY A 101 -8.98 -3.76 3.49
C GLY A 101 -9.62 -4.50 2.31
N GLY A 102 -9.62 -5.82 2.33
CA GLY A 102 -10.10 -6.65 1.22
C GLY A 102 -8.98 -7.48 0.59
N SER A 103 -8.92 -7.50 -0.74
CA SER A 103 -8.07 -8.43 -1.51
C SER A 103 -7.25 -7.74 -2.61
N GLY A 104 -7.19 -6.41 -2.63
CA GLY A 104 -6.37 -5.67 -3.60
C GLY A 104 -4.91 -5.57 -3.14
N ASP A 105 -4.02 -5.39 -4.09
CA ASP A 105 -2.58 -5.47 -3.86
C ASP A 105 -1.91 -4.09 -3.96
N THR A 106 -0.78 -3.94 -3.26
CA THR A 106 0.04 -2.74 -3.33
C THR A 106 1.47 -3.10 -3.73
N TYR A 107 1.97 -2.45 -4.79
CA TYR A 107 3.35 -2.58 -5.22
C TYR A 107 4.03 -1.21 -5.16
N ALA A 108 5.05 -1.06 -4.32
CA ALA A 108 5.78 0.19 -4.19
C ALA A 108 7.29 -0.01 -4.29
N LYS A 109 7.94 0.77 -5.14
CA LYS A 109 9.38 0.67 -5.40
C LYS A 109 10.11 2.00 -5.24
N ASP A 110 11.43 1.95 -5.28
CA ASP A 110 12.30 3.14 -5.18
C ASP A 110 12.08 3.89 -3.85
N LEU A 111 11.93 3.14 -2.75
CA LEU A 111 11.60 3.67 -1.42
C LEU A 111 12.85 4.02 -0.59
N LYS A 112 12.80 5.14 0.12
CA LYS A 112 13.82 5.59 1.09
C LYS A 112 13.14 6.13 2.34
N LEU A 113 12.70 5.24 3.23
CA LEU A 113 11.74 5.55 4.27
C LEU A 113 12.37 5.75 5.65
N ASN A 114 11.83 6.68 6.43
CA ASN A 114 12.06 6.72 7.86
C ASN A 114 11.14 5.72 8.55
N LYS A 115 9.82 5.82 8.29
CA LYS A 115 8.81 4.93 8.85
C LYS A 115 7.96 4.34 7.75
N CYS A 116 7.80 3.02 7.78
CA CYS A 116 6.86 2.29 6.94
C CYS A 116 5.87 1.56 7.85
N LYS A 117 4.58 1.84 7.69
CA LYS A 117 3.51 1.13 8.38
C LYS A 117 2.60 0.47 7.37
N ILE A 118 2.43 -0.84 7.52
CA ILE A 118 1.57 -1.67 6.67
C ILE A 118 0.50 -2.29 7.56
N SER A 119 -0.76 -2.11 7.18
CA SER A 119 -1.91 -2.75 7.82
C SER A 119 -2.71 -3.50 6.75
N ILE A 120 -2.80 -4.82 6.86
CA ILE A 120 -3.60 -5.66 5.97
C ILE A 120 -4.73 -6.30 6.78
N ALA A 121 -5.97 -6.07 6.36
CA ALA A 121 -7.17 -6.71 6.88
C ALA A 121 -7.89 -7.40 5.71
N GLY A 122 -7.64 -8.69 5.54
CA GLY A 122 -8.13 -9.48 4.41
C GLY A 122 -7.06 -10.38 3.81
N SER A 123 -6.99 -10.42 2.48
CA SER A 123 -6.16 -11.37 1.72
C SER A 123 -5.25 -10.71 0.67
N GLY A 124 -5.18 -9.38 0.64
CA GLY A 124 -4.31 -8.66 -0.30
C GLY A 124 -2.83 -8.75 0.06
N GLU A 125 -1.99 -8.45 -0.92
CA GLU A 125 -0.53 -8.47 -0.82
C GLU A 125 0.06 -7.05 -0.82
N VAL A 126 1.14 -6.85 -0.07
CA VAL A 126 1.95 -5.61 -0.14
C VAL A 126 3.39 -5.97 -0.46
N SER A 127 3.87 -5.54 -1.64
CA SER A 127 5.24 -5.76 -2.10
C SER A 127 6.02 -4.44 -2.14
N LEU A 128 7.16 -4.37 -1.45
CA LEU A 128 7.96 -3.15 -1.27
C LEU A 128 9.45 -3.38 -1.61
N SER A 129 10.09 -2.39 -2.25
CA SER A 129 11.55 -2.40 -2.48
C SER A 129 12.23 -1.05 -2.18
N GLY A 130 13.48 -1.12 -1.71
CA GLY A 130 14.29 0.05 -1.30
C GLY A 130 14.88 -0.09 0.11
N SER A 131 14.72 0.94 0.95
CA SER A 131 15.18 0.93 2.34
C SER A 131 14.20 1.59 3.30
N ALA A 132 14.15 1.11 4.55
CA ALA A 132 13.41 1.74 5.64
C ALA A 132 14.23 1.72 6.93
N VAL A 133 14.11 2.75 7.78
CA VAL A 133 14.60 2.65 9.17
C VAL A 133 13.67 1.73 9.95
N ASP A 134 12.41 2.14 10.12
CA ASP A 134 11.41 1.36 10.84
C ASP A 134 10.38 0.76 9.88
N LEU A 135 10.29 -0.56 9.83
CA LEU A 135 9.23 -1.30 9.15
C LEU A 135 8.28 -1.94 10.17
N LYS A 136 7.03 -1.49 10.17
CA LYS A 136 5.96 -2.06 10.99
C LYS A 136 4.91 -2.70 10.10
N VAL A 137 4.69 -3.99 10.28
CA VAL A 137 3.72 -4.79 9.53
C VAL A 137 2.67 -5.35 10.48
N SER A 138 1.40 -5.21 10.14
CA SER A 138 0.26 -5.78 10.87
C SER A 138 -0.68 -6.46 9.90
N VAL A 139 -0.80 -7.79 10.01
CA VAL A 139 -1.66 -8.62 9.18
C VAL A 139 -2.77 -9.21 10.03
N SER A 140 -4.02 -9.01 9.62
CA SER A 140 -5.19 -9.71 10.15
C SER A 140 -5.91 -10.40 8.99
N GLY A 141 -5.86 -11.73 8.94
CA GLY A 141 -6.37 -12.53 7.83
C GLY A 141 -5.28 -13.38 7.19
N SER A 142 -5.28 -13.41 5.86
CA SER A 142 -4.42 -14.30 5.04
C SER A 142 -3.58 -13.53 4.02
N GLY A 143 -3.56 -12.20 4.10
CA GLY A 143 -2.76 -11.38 3.20
C GLY A 143 -1.28 -11.39 3.54
N ASP A 144 -0.44 -11.16 2.54
CA ASP A 144 1.01 -11.32 2.64
C ASP A 144 1.73 -9.98 2.51
N THR A 145 2.95 -9.91 3.03
CA THR A 145 3.86 -8.78 2.81
C THR A 145 5.19 -9.29 2.30
N ASP A 146 5.58 -8.86 1.09
CA ASP A 146 6.91 -9.12 0.54
C ASP A 146 7.74 -7.83 0.55
N ALA A 147 8.55 -7.69 1.59
CA ALA A 147 9.55 -6.65 1.75
C ALA A 147 10.96 -7.25 1.71
N SER A 148 11.16 -8.38 1.01
CA SER A 148 12.49 -9.01 0.88
C SER A 148 13.49 -8.09 0.17
N ASP A 149 13.04 -7.32 -0.82
CA ASP A 149 13.83 -6.31 -1.53
C ASP A 149 13.86 -4.93 -0.82
N LEU A 150 13.30 -4.83 0.39
CA LEU A 150 13.36 -3.65 1.24
C LEU A 150 14.32 -3.91 2.42
N LYS A 151 15.46 -3.21 2.46
CA LYS A 151 16.39 -3.29 3.58
C LYS A 151 15.87 -2.46 4.75
N ALA A 152 15.30 -3.12 5.75
CA ALA A 152 14.82 -2.50 6.98
C ALA A 152 15.89 -2.54 8.08
N VAL A 153 16.08 -1.44 8.83
CA VAL A 153 16.92 -1.46 10.04
C VAL A 153 16.22 -2.25 11.14
N ASN A 154 14.96 -1.87 11.41
CA ASN A 154 14.10 -2.49 12.43
C ASN A 154 12.83 -3.06 11.80
N LEU A 155 12.47 -4.28 12.18
CA LEU A 155 11.20 -4.92 11.83
C LEU A 155 10.34 -5.16 13.07
N MET A 156 9.10 -4.69 13.03
CA MET A 156 8.02 -5.11 13.93
C MET A 156 6.89 -5.77 13.12
N ALA A 157 6.80 -7.09 13.17
CA ALA A 157 5.75 -7.87 12.51
C ALA A 157 4.70 -8.35 13.52
N LYS A 158 3.42 -8.09 13.23
CA LYS A 158 2.28 -8.65 13.97
C LYS A 158 1.36 -9.38 13.01
N ILE A 159 1.14 -10.67 13.25
CA ILE A 159 0.31 -11.52 12.39
C ILE A 159 -0.79 -12.14 13.26
N ALA A 160 -2.04 -11.97 12.85
CA ALA A 160 -3.21 -12.63 13.40
C ALA A 160 -3.96 -13.34 12.27
N GLY A 161 -3.69 -14.63 12.09
CA GLY A 161 -4.22 -15.42 10.98
C GLY A 161 -3.16 -16.30 10.32
N SER A 162 -3.17 -16.32 8.99
CA SER A 162 -2.39 -17.25 8.18
C SER A 162 -1.46 -16.58 7.17
N GLY A 163 -1.44 -15.25 7.09
CA GLY A 163 -0.57 -14.52 6.17
C GLY A 163 0.90 -14.54 6.58
N ASP A 164 1.77 -14.34 5.61
CA ASP A 164 3.22 -14.36 5.76
C ASP A 164 3.84 -12.96 5.58
N VAL A 165 4.96 -12.73 6.29
CA VAL A 165 5.78 -11.53 6.14
C VAL A 165 7.18 -11.93 5.75
N LYS A 166 7.69 -11.43 4.63
CA LYS A 166 9.08 -11.57 4.18
C LYS A 166 9.78 -10.23 4.30
N ALA A 167 10.95 -10.16 4.94
CA ALA A 167 11.68 -8.90 5.07
C ALA A 167 13.20 -9.08 5.22
N THR A 168 14.00 -8.17 4.68
CA THR A 168 15.43 -8.08 4.98
C THR A 168 15.66 -7.16 6.17
N VAL A 169 16.29 -7.65 7.24
CA VAL A 169 16.43 -6.95 8.53
C VAL A 169 17.88 -6.83 8.95
N VAL A 170 18.28 -5.65 9.44
CA VAL A 170 19.68 -5.34 9.81
C VAL A 170 19.94 -5.47 11.31
N GLU A 171 19.14 -4.81 12.17
CA GLU A 171 19.45 -4.67 13.60
C GLU A 171 18.44 -5.40 14.48
N GLU A 172 17.16 -5.01 14.41
CA GLU A 172 16.14 -5.53 15.31
C GLU A 172 15.00 -6.24 14.58
N LEU A 173 14.66 -7.44 15.04
CA LEU A 173 13.47 -8.17 14.64
C LEU A 173 12.58 -8.44 15.85
N SER A 174 11.36 -7.88 15.83
CA SER A 174 10.28 -8.21 16.73
C SER A 174 9.12 -8.84 15.96
N ALA A 175 8.74 -10.07 16.30
CA ALA A 175 7.63 -10.77 15.66
C ALA A 175 6.63 -11.29 16.71
N SER A 176 5.35 -11.01 16.51
CA SER A 176 4.24 -11.61 17.26
C SER A 176 3.27 -12.28 16.30
N ILE A 177 3.12 -13.59 16.43
CA ILE A 177 2.28 -14.41 15.54
C ILE A 177 1.20 -15.10 16.38
N VAL A 178 -0.05 -14.92 15.99
CA VAL A 178 -1.21 -15.67 16.50
C VAL A 178 -1.87 -16.37 15.31
N GLY A 179 -1.75 -17.69 15.23
CA GLY A 179 -2.25 -18.50 14.12
C GLY A 179 -1.15 -19.31 13.43
N SER A 180 -1.21 -19.36 12.10
CA SER A 180 -0.41 -20.28 11.27
C SER A 180 0.53 -19.58 10.28
N GLY A 181 0.48 -18.24 10.20
CA GLY A 181 1.36 -17.45 9.35
C GLY A 181 2.82 -17.44 9.80
N ASN A 182 3.71 -17.00 8.93
CA ASN A 182 5.16 -17.05 9.15
C ASN A 182 5.82 -15.68 8.93
N VAL A 183 6.94 -15.48 9.61
CA VAL A 183 7.87 -14.38 9.34
C VAL A 183 9.14 -14.97 8.74
N TYR A 184 9.36 -14.76 7.46
CA TYR A 184 10.62 -15.07 6.80
C TYR A 184 11.52 -13.85 6.84
N TYR A 185 12.72 -13.99 7.38
CA TYR A 185 13.64 -12.87 7.47
C TYR A 185 14.99 -13.19 6.85
N TYR A 186 15.54 -12.19 6.17
CA TYR A 186 16.89 -12.21 5.60
C TYR A 186 17.79 -11.27 6.41
N GLY A 187 19.10 -11.48 6.34
CA GLY A 187 20.08 -10.76 7.15
C GLY A 187 20.35 -11.44 8.49
N ASN A 188 21.05 -10.74 9.38
CA ASN A 188 21.47 -11.26 10.68
C ASN A 188 21.23 -10.20 11.78
N PRO A 189 19.96 -9.95 12.16
CA PRO A 189 19.65 -8.98 13.20
C PRO A 189 20.29 -9.36 14.53
N GLU A 190 20.87 -8.36 15.20
CA GLU A 190 21.52 -8.50 16.50
C GLU A 190 20.51 -8.91 17.58
N ASN A 191 19.32 -8.29 17.56
CA ASN A 191 18.26 -8.51 18.53
C ASN A 191 17.06 -9.18 17.88
N LYS A 192 16.62 -10.32 18.44
CA LYS A 192 15.46 -11.08 17.99
C LYS A 192 14.52 -11.36 19.14
N ASN A 193 13.29 -10.85 19.05
CA ASN A 193 12.22 -11.12 19.98
C ASN A 193 11.01 -11.71 19.23
N VAL A 194 10.71 -12.99 19.46
CA VAL A 194 9.68 -13.73 18.73
C VAL A 194 8.72 -14.38 19.72
N ASN A 195 7.43 -14.06 19.59
CA ASN A 195 6.35 -14.68 20.36
C ASN A 195 5.32 -15.32 19.40
N ILE A 196 5.05 -16.61 19.56
CA ILE A 196 4.19 -17.38 18.66
C ILE A 196 3.15 -18.15 19.47
N ILE A 197 1.88 -17.95 19.14
CA ILE A 197 0.75 -18.71 19.64
C ILE A 197 0.08 -19.39 18.44
N GLY A 198 0.29 -20.70 18.28
CA GLY A 198 -0.23 -21.48 17.15
C GLY A 198 0.86 -22.29 16.46
N SER A 199 0.75 -22.44 15.14
CA SER A 199 1.63 -23.29 14.31
C SER A 199 2.58 -22.50 13.39
N GLY A 200 2.51 -21.18 13.41
CA GLY A 200 3.39 -20.29 12.67
C GLY A 200 4.86 -20.36 13.09
N ARG A 201 5.75 -19.75 12.30
CA ARG A 201 7.21 -19.74 12.56
C ARG A 201 7.86 -18.41 12.19
N ALA A 202 8.96 -18.09 12.85
CA ALA A 202 9.93 -17.11 12.35
C ALA A 202 11.15 -17.87 11.79
N ILE A 203 11.44 -17.71 10.50
CA ILE A 203 12.42 -18.52 9.75
C ILE A 203 13.45 -17.60 9.11
N GLN A 204 14.74 -17.84 9.41
CA GLN A 204 15.83 -17.19 8.69
C GLN A 204 16.02 -17.86 7.33
N LYS A 205 16.16 -17.06 6.27
CA LYS A 205 16.38 -17.51 4.90
C LYS A 205 17.79 -17.23 4.41
#